data_AF-A0A1M6TMS3-F1
#
_entry.id   AF-A0A1M6TMS3-F1
#
_cell.length_a   1.000
_cell.length_b   1.000
_cell.length_c   1.000
_cell.angle_alpha   90.00
_cell.angle_beta   90.00
_cell.angle_gamma   90.00
#
_symmetry.space_group_name_H-M   'P 1'
#
loop_
_entity.id
_entity.type
_entity.pdbx_description
1 polymer ?
#
loop_
_entity_poly.entity_id
_entity_poly.type
_entity_poly.pdbx_seq_one_letter_code
_entity_poly.pdbx_strand_id
1 'polypeptide(L)'
;MNGKWFSRFSSYLSTMTGRPTTFVVAVGLVVAWGLTGPLFHFSDTWQLVINTSTTIVTFLMVFLIQNTQNRDTAAMQIKLDELIRAMEGAHNALLDLEELDEKDLRRFRKQYEKLAEAARTALSEGGTDTDSPFIDNRDADEHKDGDERRDDEGRDRKPGAPPPRR
;
A
#
# COMPACT_ATOMS: atom_id res chain seq x y z
N MET A 1 -3.46 -10.89 -26.17
CA MET A 1 -2.29 -11.78 -25.94
C MET A 1 -1.05 -10.90 -25.84
N ASN A 2 -0.45 -10.73 -24.65
CA ASN A 2 0.91 -10.13 -24.45
C ASN A 2 1.43 -10.24 -23.00
N GLY A 3 0.57 -10.48 -22.00
CA GLY A 3 1.00 -10.60 -20.60
C GLY A 3 1.86 -11.82 -20.26
N LYS A 4 1.72 -12.94 -21.01
CA LYS A 4 2.44 -14.19 -20.75
C LYS A 4 3.94 -14.10 -21.10
N TRP A 5 4.31 -13.34 -22.14
CA TRP A 5 5.71 -13.12 -22.51
C TRP A 5 6.39 -12.17 -21.53
N PHE A 6 5.73 -11.06 -21.17
CA PHE A 6 6.22 -10.14 -20.15
C PHE A 6 6.38 -10.83 -18.80
N SER A 7 5.39 -11.61 -18.34
CA SER A 7 5.47 -12.34 -17.08
C SER A 7 6.61 -13.37 -17.05
N ARG A 8 6.89 -14.05 -18.17
CA ARG A 8 8.04 -14.98 -18.28
C ARG A 8 9.37 -14.26 -18.35
N PHE A 9 9.47 -13.15 -19.08
CA PHE A 9 10.67 -12.32 -19.15
C PHE A 9 10.98 -11.71 -17.79
N SER A 10 9.98 -11.12 -17.13
CA SER A 10 10.10 -10.57 -15.78
C SER A 10 10.47 -11.65 -14.75
N SER A 11 9.85 -12.85 -14.79
CA SER A 11 10.25 -13.95 -13.90
C SER A 11 11.67 -14.44 -14.17
N TYR A 12 12.09 -14.52 -15.44
CA TYR A 12 13.45 -14.89 -15.82
C TYR A 12 14.47 -13.86 -15.35
N LEU A 13 14.18 -12.57 -15.53
CA LEU A 13 14.98 -11.46 -15.00
C LEU A 13 15.03 -11.49 -13.47
N SER A 14 13.91 -11.63 -12.77
CA SER A 14 13.89 -11.73 -11.31
C SER A 14 14.73 -12.91 -10.80
N THR A 15 14.70 -14.04 -11.50
CA THR A 15 15.50 -15.23 -11.14
C THR A 15 16.99 -15.04 -11.47
N MET A 16 17.33 -14.28 -12.52
CA MET A 16 18.71 -13.91 -12.81
C MET A 16 19.24 -12.88 -11.83
N THR A 17 18.53 -11.78 -11.57
CA THR A 17 18.98 -10.68 -10.71
C THR A 17 19.29 -11.12 -9.27
N GLY A 18 18.62 -12.18 -8.78
CA GLY A 18 18.89 -12.75 -7.45
C GLY A 18 20.12 -13.67 -7.34
N ARG A 19 20.79 -14.03 -8.45
CA ARG A 19 21.94 -14.94 -8.43
C ARG A 19 23.27 -14.18 -8.29
N PRO A 20 24.20 -14.62 -7.41
CA PRO A 20 25.51 -13.98 -7.24
C PRO A 20 26.30 -13.82 -8.54
N THR A 21 26.13 -14.76 -9.48
CA THR A 21 26.74 -14.72 -10.81
C THR A 21 26.32 -13.51 -11.65
N THR A 22 25.10 -13.02 -11.46
CA THR A 22 24.57 -11.87 -12.22
C THR A 22 25.18 -10.56 -11.72
N PHE A 23 25.46 -10.46 -10.43
CA PHE A 23 26.23 -9.35 -9.87
C PHE A 23 27.64 -9.32 -10.45
N VAL A 24 28.33 -10.46 -10.53
CA VAL A 24 29.67 -10.55 -11.12
C VAL A 24 29.68 -10.15 -12.60
N VAL A 25 28.67 -10.59 -13.38
CA VAL A 25 28.51 -10.17 -14.79
C VAL A 25 28.23 -8.67 -14.91
N ALA A 26 27.36 -8.12 -14.05
CA ALA A 26 27.05 -6.69 -14.05
C ALA A 26 28.30 -5.85 -13.71
N VAL A 27 29.07 -6.25 -12.69
CA VAL A 27 30.35 -5.61 -12.34
C VAL A 27 31.35 -5.74 -13.50
N GLY A 28 31.42 -6.91 -14.14
CA GLY A 28 32.27 -7.12 -15.31
C GLY A 28 31.92 -6.20 -16.48
N LEU A 29 30.63 -5.97 -16.73
CA LEU A 29 30.15 -5.03 -17.75
C LEU A 29 30.53 -3.58 -17.41
N VAL A 30 30.41 -3.17 -16.14
CA VAL A 30 30.82 -1.84 -15.68
C VAL A 30 32.33 -1.64 -15.84
N VAL A 31 33.14 -2.64 -15.49
CA VAL A 31 34.60 -2.61 -15.65
C VAL A 31 34.98 -2.57 -17.14
N ALA A 32 34.38 -3.41 -17.97
CA ALA A 32 34.62 -3.42 -19.43
C ALA A 32 34.24 -2.07 -20.07
N TRP A 33 33.15 -1.46 -19.62
CA TRP A 33 32.75 -0.12 -20.06
C TRP A 33 33.76 0.95 -19.59
N GLY A 34 34.21 0.91 -18.34
CA GLY A 34 35.24 1.82 -17.82
C GLY A 34 36.56 1.71 -18.58
N LEU A 35 36.96 0.50 -18.95
CA LEU A 35 38.18 0.22 -19.72
C LEU A 35 38.09 0.67 -21.19
N THR A 36 36.89 0.82 -21.76
CA THR A 36 36.73 1.41 -23.09
C THR A 36 36.81 2.93 -23.06
N GLY A 37 36.67 3.60 -21.90
CA GLY A 37 36.80 5.05 -21.74
C GLY A 37 38.13 5.67 -22.21
N PRO A 38 39.29 5.10 -21.83
CA PRO A 38 40.60 5.55 -22.31
C PRO A 38 40.77 5.48 -23.84
N LEU A 39 40.15 4.50 -24.51
CA LEU A 39 40.17 4.37 -25.97
C LEU A 39 39.40 5.50 -26.67
N PHE A 40 38.40 6.07 -26.00
CA PHE A 40 37.58 7.19 -26.50
C PHE A 40 37.98 8.55 -25.89
N HIS A 41 39.15 8.63 -25.24
CA HIS A 41 39.66 9.85 -24.58
C HIS A 41 38.67 10.48 -23.58
N PHE A 42 37.78 9.68 -22.97
CA PHE A 42 36.69 10.21 -22.12
C PHE A 42 35.86 11.31 -22.79
N SER A 43 35.62 11.19 -24.10
CA SER A 43 34.90 12.18 -24.90
C SER A 43 33.51 12.54 -24.34
N ASP A 44 33.00 13.71 -24.72
CA ASP A 44 31.65 14.15 -24.35
C ASP A 44 30.57 13.13 -24.75
N THR A 45 30.76 12.41 -25.87
CA THR A 45 29.86 11.32 -26.29
C THR A 45 29.90 10.13 -25.34
N TRP A 46 31.08 9.77 -24.83
CA TRP A 46 31.23 8.66 -23.89
C TRP A 46 30.54 8.95 -22.56
N GLN A 47 30.65 10.18 -22.06
CA GLN A 47 29.95 10.63 -20.85
C GLN A 47 28.43 10.76 -21.05
N LEU A 48 28.01 11.31 -22.20
CA LEU A 48 26.60 11.46 -22.56
C LEU A 48 25.89 10.10 -22.57
N VAL A 49 26.52 9.08 -23.18
CA VAL A 49 25.95 7.73 -23.26
C VAL A 49 25.68 7.16 -21.86
N ILE A 50 26.59 7.33 -20.89
CA ILE A 50 26.35 6.80 -19.53
C ILE A 50 25.35 7.62 -18.73
N ASN A 51 25.42 8.94 -18.82
CA ASN A 51 24.49 9.79 -18.10
C ASN A 51 23.04 9.52 -18.57
N THR A 52 22.84 9.44 -19.89
CA THR A 52 21.53 9.14 -20.48
C THR A 52 21.08 7.69 -20.19
N SER A 53 21.96 6.70 -20.34
CA SER A 53 21.58 5.30 -20.10
C SER A 53 21.28 5.01 -18.62
N THR A 54 22.07 5.54 -17.70
CA THR A 54 21.81 5.41 -16.26
C THR A 54 20.48 6.06 -15.89
N THR A 55 20.17 7.21 -16.49
CA THR A 55 18.88 7.88 -16.29
C THR A 55 17.72 6.99 -16.74
N ILE A 56 17.77 6.43 -17.95
CA ILE A 56 16.74 5.51 -18.46
C ILE A 56 16.60 4.28 -17.55
N VAL A 57 17.71 3.62 -17.21
CA VAL A 57 17.70 2.44 -16.32
C VAL A 57 17.13 2.79 -14.96
N THR A 58 17.49 3.94 -14.39
CA THR A 58 16.96 4.40 -13.10
C THR A 58 15.47 4.67 -13.17
N PHE A 59 14.98 5.35 -14.21
CA PHE A 59 13.54 5.54 -14.42
C PHE A 59 12.81 4.20 -14.50
N LEU A 60 13.31 3.25 -15.30
CA LEU A 60 12.75 1.90 -15.39
C LEU A 60 12.81 1.17 -14.04
N MET A 61 13.91 1.29 -13.29
CA MET A 61 14.08 0.70 -11.96
C MET A 61 13.04 1.23 -10.99
N VAL A 62 12.79 2.54 -10.97
CA VAL A 62 11.75 3.15 -10.12
C VAL A 62 10.39 2.57 -10.44
N PHE A 63 10.02 2.45 -11.72
CA PHE A 63 8.76 1.80 -12.11
C PHE A 63 8.69 0.32 -11.71
N LEU A 64 9.78 -0.43 -11.88
CA LEU A 64 9.85 -1.84 -11.49
C LEU A 64 9.75 -2.03 -9.98
N ILE A 65 10.44 -1.19 -9.21
CA ILE A 65 10.39 -1.17 -7.75
C ILE A 65 8.97 -0.83 -7.31
N GLN A 66 8.37 0.23 -7.84
CA GLN A 66 6.99 0.62 -7.50
C GLN A 66 5.98 -0.48 -7.82
N ASN A 67 6.09 -1.14 -8.98
CA ASN A 67 5.19 -2.24 -9.34
C ASN A 67 5.37 -3.46 -8.43
N THR A 68 6.61 -3.79 -8.07
CA THR A 68 6.89 -4.92 -7.17
C THR A 68 6.44 -4.61 -5.75
N GLN A 69 6.74 -3.40 -5.25
CA GLN A 69 6.32 -2.92 -3.94
C GLN A 69 4.81 -2.86 -3.82
N ASN A 70 4.09 -2.36 -4.84
CA ASN A 70 2.62 -2.29 -4.80
C ASN A 70 2.00 -3.69 -4.62
N ARG A 71 2.54 -4.70 -5.32
CA ARG A 71 2.07 -6.08 -5.19
C ARG A 71 2.45 -6.72 -3.85
N ASP A 72 3.66 -6.44 -3.38
CA ASP A 72 4.15 -6.99 -2.12
C ASP A 72 3.40 -6.39 -0.92
N THR A 73 3.06 -5.09 -0.96
CA THR A 73 2.19 -4.44 0.03
C THR A 73 0.82 -5.10 0.11
N ALA A 74 0.13 -5.27 -1.03
CA ALA A 74 -1.16 -5.97 -1.09
C ALA A 74 -1.09 -7.41 -0.52
N ALA A 75 -0.02 -8.14 -0.82
CA ALA A 75 0.17 -9.48 -0.29
C ALA A 75 0.45 -9.50 1.22
N MET A 76 1.09 -8.46 1.77
CA MET A 76 1.29 -8.33 3.22
C MET A 76 -0.03 -8.06 3.94
N GLN A 77 -0.88 -7.19 3.39
CA GLN A 77 -2.19 -6.83 3.95
C GLN A 77 -3.08 -8.07 4.09
N ILE A 78 -3.25 -8.85 3.02
CA ILE A 78 -4.03 -10.11 3.03
C ILE A 78 -3.50 -11.11 4.09
N LYS A 79 -2.18 -11.21 4.26
CA LYS A 79 -1.59 -12.10 5.27
C LYS A 79 -1.85 -11.62 6.69
N LEU A 80 -1.83 -10.31 6.93
CA LEU A 80 -2.16 -9.72 8.23
C LEU A 80 -3.64 -9.92 8.53
N ASP A 81 -4.52 -9.72 7.55
CA ASP A 81 -5.96 -9.97 7.70
C ASP A 81 -6.26 -11.42 8.06
N GLU A 82 -5.57 -12.38 7.42
CA GLU A 82 -5.71 -13.80 7.76
C GLU A 82 -5.22 -14.09 9.19
N LEU A 83 -4.12 -13.48 9.63
CA LEU A 83 -3.61 -13.62 11.00
C LEU A 83 -4.57 -13.02 12.04
N ILE A 84 -5.14 -11.84 11.76
CA ILE A 84 -6.16 -11.20 12.60
C ILE A 84 -7.39 -12.11 12.67
N ARG A 85 -7.88 -12.61 11.53
CA ARG A 85 -9.04 -13.50 11.49
C ARG A 85 -8.81 -14.83 12.23
N ALA A 86 -7.59 -15.36 12.20
CA ALA A 86 -7.25 -16.62 12.85
C ALA A 86 -6.94 -16.48 14.36
N MET A 87 -6.74 -15.26 14.87
CA MET A 87 -6.42 -15.00 16.27
C MET A 87 -7.69 -14.85 17.10
N GLU A 88 -7.85 -15.71 18.11
CA GLU A 88 -9.00 -15.69 19.02
C GLU A 88 -9.01 -14.38 19.84
N GLY A 89 -10.10 -13.60 19.73
CA GLY A 89 -10.23 -12.30 20.39
C GLY A 89 -9.77 -11.09 19.56
N ALA A 90 -9.26 -11.29 18.34
CA ALA A 90 -8.91 -10.20 17.45
C ALA A 90 -10.16 -9.63 16.73
N HIS A 91 -10.17 -8.31 16.53
CA HIS A 91 -11.35 -7.59 16.05
C HIS A 91 -11.42 -7.62 14.52
N ASN A 92 -12.43 -8.31 13.98
CA ASN A 92 -12.73 -8.30 12.54
C ASN A 92 -13.01 -6.88 11.98
N ALA A 93 -13.34 -5.91 12.84
CA ALA A 93 -13.50 -4.51 12.44
C ALA A 93 -12.18 -3.83 12.04
N LEU A 94 -11.03 -4.48 12.29
CA LEU A 94 -9.69 -4.02 11.88
C LEU A 94 -9.21 -4.71 10.61
N LEU A 95 -9.97 -5.67 10.07
CA LEU A 95 -9.74 -6.08 8.70
C LEU A 95 -9.93 -4.84 7.82
N ASP A 96 -9.05 -4.68 6.84
CA ASP A 96 -9.20 -3.64 5.81
C ASP A 96 -9.08 -2.19 6.33
N LEU A 97 -8.25 -1.97 7.35
CA LEU A 97 -7.96 -0.63 7.90
C LEU A 97 -7.42 0.37 6.84
N GLU A 98 -6.84 -0.13 5.76
CA GLU A 98 -6.27 0.67 4.67
C GLU A 98 -7.30 1.29 3.73
N GLU A 99 -8.49 0.70 3.63
CA GLU A 99 -9.59 1.20 2.80
C GLU A 99 -10.52 2.15 3.57
N LEU A 100 -10.36 2.26 4.89
CA LEU A 100 -11.17 3.14 5.72
C LEU A 100 -10.93 4.63 5.45
N ASP A 101 -12.02 5.39 5.52
CA ASP A 101 -11.96 6.84 5.50
C ASP A 101 -11.24 7.41 6.72
N GLU A 102 -10.66 8.60 6.56
CA GLU A 102 -9.84 9.23 7.61
C GLU A 102 -10.64 9.51 8.91
N LYS A 103 -11.97 9.69 8.81
CA LYS A 103 -12.84 9.85 9.99
C LYS A 103 -12.91 8.55 10.80
N ASP A 104 -13.01 7.42 10.14
CA ASP A 104 -13.11 6.10 10.77
C ASP A 104 -11.76 5.65 11.34
N LEU A 105 -10.67 5.88 10.61
CA LEU A 105 -9.31 5.71 11.13
C LEU A 105 -9.06 6.50 12.42
N ARG A 106 -9.52 7.75 12.49
CA ARG A 106 -9.44 8.57 13.71
C ARG A 106 -10.29 7.99 14.85
N ARG A 107 -11.43 7.38 14.55
CA ARG A 107 -12.30 6.74 15.54
C ARG A 107 -11.63 5.52 16.16
N PHE A 108 -11.08 4.64 15.34
CA PHE A 108 -10.29 3.48 15.80
C PHE A 108 -9.11 3.92 16.65
N ARG A 109 -8.33 4.90 16.18
CA ARG A 109 -7.20 5.45 16.94
C ARG A 109 -7.62 5.94 18.34
N LYS A 110 -8.72 6.69 18.45
CA LYS A 110 -9.21 7.18 19.74
C LYS A 110 -9.64 6.05 20.68
N GLN A 111 -10.22 4.97 20.17
CA GLN A 111 -10.56 3.80 20.99
C GLN A 111 -9.30 3.12 21.52
N TYR A 112 -8.26 2.95 20.70
CA TYR A 112 -6.97 2.40 21.14
C TYR A 112 -6.24 3.30 22.13
N GLU A 113 -6.29 4.62 21.96
CA GLU A 113 -5.71 5.57 22.91
C GLU A 113 -6.36 5.43 24.29
N LYS A 114 -7.69 5.30 24.35
CA LYS A 114 -8.42 5.04 25.61
C LYS A 114 -8.05 3.69 26.22
N LEU A 115 -7.90 2.66 25.38
CA LEU A 115 -7.52 1.33 25.85
C LEU A 115 -6.10 1.34 26.44
N ALA A 116 -5.16 2.00 25.77
CA ALA A 116 -3.80 2.17 26.23
C ALA A 116 -3.72 3.01 27.52
N GLU A 117 -4.61 3.99 27.69
CA GLU A 117 -4.72 4.76 28.93
C GLU A 117 -5.24 3.90 30.09
N ALA A 118 -6.26 3.08 29.85
CA ALA A 118 -6.79 2.13 30.82
C ALA A 118 -5.74 1.08 31.23
N ALA A 119 -5.01 0.53 30.25
CA ALA A 119 -3.88 -0.38 30.46
C ALA A 119 -2.78 0.23 31.34
N ARG A 120 -2.34 1.46 31.04
CA ARG A 120 -1.33 2.18 31.83
C ARG A 120 -1.80 2.44 33.27
N THR A 121 -3.09 2.74 33.44
CA THR A 121 -3.68 2.94 34.77
C THR A 121 -3.71 1.62 35.55
N ALA A 122 -4.17 0.54 34.92
CA ALA A 122 -4.19 -0.80 35.53
C ALA A 122 -2.79 -1.32 35.88
N LEU A 123 -1.78 -1.06 35.04
CA LEU A 123 -0.37 -1.34 35.34
C LEU A 123 0.14 -0.56 36.55
N SER A 124 -0.25 0.71 36.68
CA SER A 124 0.12 1.56 37.81
C SER A 124 -0.50 1.07 39.13
N GLU A 125 -1.60 0.32 39.05
CA GLU A 125 -2.30 -0.31 40.17
C GLU A 125 -1.85 -1.76 40.44
N GLY A 126 -0.85 -2.26 39.70
CA GLY A 126 -0.26 -3.59 39.89
C GLY A 126 -0.93 -4.74 39.11
N GLY A 127 -1.78 -4.43 38.14
CA GLY A 127 -2.41 -5.40 37.23
C GLY A 127 -1.51 -5.88 36.08
N THR A 128 -1.97 -6.88 35.33
CA THR A 128 -1.29 -7.43 34.14
C THR A 128 -1.87 -6.82 32.84
N ASP A 129 -1.00 -6.41 31.92
CA ASP A 129 -1.35 -5.74 30.64
C ASP A 129 -1.42 -6.69 29.42
N THR A 130 -1.50 -8.00 29.66
CA THR A 130 -1.35 -9.00 28.59
C THR A 130 -2.66 -9.45 27.94
N ASP A 131 -3.82 -8.98 28.42
CA ASP A 131 -5.11 -9.31 27.81
C ASP A 131 -5.39 -8.47 26.56
N SER A 132 -6.20 -9.01 25.65
CA SER A 132 -6.75 -8.30 24.48
C SER A 132 -8.23 -8.00 24.74
N PRO A 133 -8.58 -6.86 25.37
CA PRO A 133 -9.96 -6.56 25.75
C PRO A 133 -10.85 -6.40 24.53
N PHE A 134 -12.07 -6.93 24.60
CA PHE A 134 -13.06 -6.79 23.54
C PHE A 134 -13.60 -5.34 23.47
N ILE A 135 -13.23 -4.60 22.42
CA ILE A 135 -13.88 -3.34 22.04
C ILE A 135 -15.19 -3.63 21.28
N ASP A 136 -16.33 -3.29 21.88
CA ASP A 136 -17.65 -3.37 21.26
C ASP A 136 -17.84 -2.23 20.23
N ASN A 137 -18.14 -2.59 18.98
CA ASN A 137 -18.26 -1.65 17.86
C ASN A 137 -19.72 -1.30 17.49
N ARG A 138 -20.68 -1.53 18.39
CA ARG A 138 -22.11 -1.24 18.16
C ARG A 138 -22.41 0.19 17.66
N ASP A 139 -21.53 1.14 17.94
CA ASP A 139 -21.69 2.53 17.51
C ASP A 139 -21.28 2.79 16.03
N ALA A 140 -20.65 1.84 15.32
CA ALA A 140 -20.26 2.01 13.92
C ALA A 140 -21.38 1.69 12.93
N ASP A 141 -22.24 0.73 13.28
CA ASP A 141 -23.34 0.29 12.40
C ASP A 141 -24.49 1.31 12.34
N GLU A 142 -24.73 2.09 13.41
CA GLU A 142 -25.78 3.12 13.43
C GLU A 142 -25.54 4.27 12.43
N HIS A 143 -24.28 4.56 12.08
CA HIS A 143 -23.96 5.71 11.23
C HIS A 143 -24.07 5.43 9.73
N LYS A 144 -23.92 4.17 9.28
CA LYS A 144 -24.17 3.78 7.88
C LYS A 144 -25.66 3.86 7.54
N ASP A 145 -26.51 3.40 8.46
CA ASP A 145 -27.96 3.37 8.30
C ASP A 145 -28.60 4.77 8.26
N GLY A 146 -27.95 5.77 8.85
CA GLY A 146 -28.43 7.14 8.90
C GLY A 146 -28.09 7.98 7.66
N ASP A 147 -27.03 7.62 6.93
CA ASP A 147 -26.59 8.36 5.73
C ASP A 147 -27.36 7.89 4.50
N GLU A 148 -27.55 6.57 4.32
CA GLU A 148 -28.35 6.03 3.21
C GLU A 148 -29.82 6.48 3.24
N ARG A 149 -30.40 6.68 4.43
CA ARG A 149 -31.79 7.18 4.57
C ARG A 149 -31.95 8.66 4.20
N ARG A 150 -30.89 9.47 4.31
CA ARG A 150 -30.93 10.90 3.96
C ARG A 150 -30.85 11.15 2.47
N ASP A 151 -30.17 10.27 1.75
CA ASP A 151 -30.01 10.38 0.30
C ASP A 151 -31.28 10.01 -0.47
N ASP A 152 -32.12 9.12 0.07
CA ASP A 152 -33.40 8.73 -0.56
C ASP A 152 -34.49 9.81 -0.37
N GLU A 153 -34.51 10.50 0.78
CA GLU A 153 -35.52 11.53 1.09
C GLU A 153 -35.37 12.82 0.27
N GLY A 154 -34.19 13.04 -0.35
CA GLY A 154 -33.90 14.18 -1.22
C GLY A 154 -34.38 14.02 -2.67
N ARG A 155 -34.72 12.79 -3.11
CA ARG A 155 -34.99 12.49 -4.53
C ARG A 155 -36.45 12.72 -4.96
N ASP A 156 -37.38 12.77 -4.01
CA ASP A 156 -38.82 12.80 -4.29
C ASP A 156 -39.48 14.20 -4.34
N ARG A 157 -38.73 15.28 -4.13
CA ARG A 157 -39.27 16.64 -4.27
C ARG A 157 -39.26 17.11 -5.73
N LYS A 158 -40.29 16.73 -6.51
CA LYS A 158 -40.57 17.32 -7.84
C LYS A 158 -40.80 18.85 -7.73
N PRO A 159 -40.25 19.67 -8.64
CA PRO A 159 -40.56 21.10 -8.71
C PRO A 159 -42.00 21.33 -9.20
N GLY A 160 -42.70 22.28 -8.57
CA GLY A 160 -44.12 22.59 -8.76
C GLY A 160 -44.53 22.97 -10.19
N ALA A 161 -45.77 22.62 -10.54
CA ALA A 161 -46.41 22.97 -11.79
C ALA A 161 -46.73 24.49 -11.87
N PRO A 162 -46.68 25.10 -13.08
CA PRO A 162 -46.98 26.52 -13.24
C PRO A 162 -48.50 26.80 -13.14
N PRO A 163 -48.90 27.99 -12.65
CA PRO A 163 -50.31 28.32 -12.43
C PRO A 163 -51.08 28.53 -13.75
N PRO A 164 -52.40 28.25 -13.78
CA PRO A 164 -53.21 28.40 -14.97
C PRO A 164 -53.44 29.88 -15.32
N ARG A 165 -53.23 30.22 -16.60
CA ARG A 165 -53.55 31.54 -17.17
C ARG A 165 -55.06 31.71 -17.26
N ARG A 166 -55.57 32.82 -16.73
CA ARG A 166 -56.92 33.35 -17.03
C ARG A 166 -56.84 34.32 -18.19
#